data_AF-A0A928D417-F1
#
_entry.id   AF-A0A928D417-F1
#
_cell.length_a   1.000
_cell.length_b   1.000
_cell.length_c   1.000
_cell.angle_alpha   90.00
_cell.angle_beta   90.00
_cell.angle_gamma   90.00
#
_symmetry.space_group_name_H-M   'P 1'
#
loop_
_entity.id
_entity.type
_entity.pdbx_description
1 polymer ?
#
loop_
_entity_poly.entity_id
_entity_poly.type
_entity_poly.pdbx_seq_one_letter_code
_entity_poly.pdbx_strand_id
1 'polypeptide(L)' 'MSELRTVVVIPARYGSSRFPGKVLAQLAGKPMIQHVFERARA' A
#
# COMPACT_ATOMS: atom_id res chain seq x y z
N MET A 1 -27.93 -16.28 -3.24
CA MET A 1 -26.50 -16.46 -2.89
C MET A 1 -26.01 -15.15 -2.31
N SER A 2 -25.45 -15.14 -1.10
CA SER A 2 -24.82 -13.92 -0.57
C SER A 2 -23.51 -13.67 -1.30
N GLU A 3 -23.30 -12.46 -1.83
CA GLU A 3 -22.00 -12.05 -2.37
C GLU A 3 -20.90 -12.21 -1.31
N LEU A 4 -19.82 -12.90 -1.65
CA LEU A 4 -18.61 -12.90 -0.85
C LEU A 4 -17.95 -11.53 -0.96
N ARG A 5 -17.86 -10.83 0.17
CA ARG A 5 -17.12 -9.56 0.27
C ARG A 5 -15.76 -9.83 0.89
N THR A 6 -14.70 -9.51 0.14
CA THR A 6 -13.32 -9.63 0.60
C THR A 6 -12.78 -8.24 0.94
N VAL A 7 -12.15 -8.11 2.10
CA VAL A 7 -11.50 -6.88 2.54
C VAL A 7 -9.99 -7.08 2.53
N VAL A 8 -9.26 -6.12 1.96
CA VAL A 8 -7.79 -6.09 1.96
C VAL A 8 -7.31 -4.93 2.80
N VAL A 9 -6.33 -5.17 3.66
CA VAL A 9 -5.71 -4.16 4.53
C VAL A 9 -4.23 -4.04 4.20
N ILE A 10 -3.77 -2.83 3.87
CA ILE A 10 -2.36 -2.54 3.59
C ILE A 10 -1.78 -1.71 4.75
N PRO A 11 -0.92 -2.26 5.61
CA PRO A 11 -0.33 -1.52 6.72
C PRO A 11 0.70 -0.50 6.23
N ALA A 12 0.46 0.78 6.51
CA ALA A 12 1.26 1.91 6.04
C ALA A 12 2.00 2.63 7.18
N ARG A 13 2.91 1.94 7.88
CA ARG A 13 3.64 2.54 9.02
C ARG A 13 4.62 3.62 8.56
N TYR A 14 4.34 4.87 8.93
CA TYR A 14 5.16 6.03 8.55
C TYR A 14 6.50 6.13 9.32
N GLY A 15 6.51 5.78 10.62
CA GLY A 15 7.64 5.99 11.54
C GLY A 15 8.84 5.04 11.39
N SER A 16 9.21 4.64 10.18
CA SER A 16 10.41 3.85 9.92
C SER A 16 11.68 4.65 10.23
N SER A 17 12.61 4.10 11.03
CA SER A 17 13.87 4.78 11.38
C SER A 17 14.98 4.58 10.34
N ARG A 18 15.03 3.39 9.70
CA ARG A 18 16.04 3.05 8.67
C ARG A 18 15.74 3.66 7.30
N PHE A 19 14.45 3.83 6.99
CA PHE A 19 14.00 4.52 5.78
C PHE A 19 12.76 5.36 6.12
N PRO A 20 12.95 6.58 6.63
CA PRO A 20 11.86 7.47 7.02
C PRO A 20 10.94 7.78 5.84
N GLY A 21 9.62 7.80 6.08
CA GLY A 21 8.64 8.12 5.05
C GLY A 21 8.52 7.10 3.91
N LYS A 22 9.08 5.87 4.07
CA LYS A 22 9.11 4.81 3.04
C LYS A 22 7.81 4.62 2.28
N VAL A 23 6.66 4.73 2.94
CA VAL A 23 5.33 4.56 2.29
C VAL A 23 5.01 5.62 1.24
N LEU A 24 5.51 6.84 1.40
CA LEU A 24 5.34 7.96 0.47
C LEU A 24 6.56 8.17 -0.43
N ALA A 25 7.62 7.39 -0.26
CA ALA A 25 8.81 7.46 -1.11
C ALA A 25 8.42 7.23 -2.57
N GLN A 26 8.88 8.11 -3.45
CA GLN A 26 8.62 8.02 -4.88
C GLN A 26 9.43 6.87 -5.49
N LEU A 27 8.74 5.99 -6.20
CA LEU A 27 9.30 4.86 -6.95
C LEU A 27 8.71 4.90 -8.36
N ALA A 28 9.55 5.08 -9.37
CA ALA A 28 9.13 5.13 -10.78
C ALA A 28 7.92 6.05 -11.04
N GLY A 29 7.92 7.25 -10.45
CA GLY A 29 6.87 8.27 -10.66
C GLY A 29 5.58 8.08 -9.84
N LYS A 30 5.52 7.10 -8.94
CA LYS A 30 4.40 6.91 -7.99
C LYS A 30 4.92 6.65 -6.58
N PRO A 31 4.20 7.05 -5.52
CA PRO A 31 4.57 6.68 -4.15
C PRO A 31 4.52 5.16 -3.96
N MET A 32 5.43 4.61 -3.13
CA MET A 32 5.55 3.16 -2.89
C MET A 32 4.21 2.50 -2.54
N ILE A 33 3.41 3.11 -1.67
CA ILE A 33 2.11 2.57 -1.25
C ILE A 33 1.12 2.40 -2.41
N GLN A 34 1.20 3.26 -3.42
CA GLN A 34 0.34 3.19 -4.60
C GLN A 34 0.63 1.94 -5.42
N HIS A 35 1.89 1.54 -5.55
CA HIS A 35 2.24 0.28 -6.22
C HIS A 35 1.62 -0.92 -5.51
N VAL A 36 1.63 -0.95 -4.17
CA VAL A 36 1.02 -2.05 -3.39
C VAL A 36 -0.50 -2.04 -3.54
N PHE A 37 -1.13 -0.87 -3.50
CA PHE A 37 -2.57 -0.73 -3.73
C PHE A 37 -2.98 -1.21 -5.12
N GLU A 38 -2.27 -0.79 -6.17
CA GLU A 38 -2.54 -1.21 -7.55
C GLU A 38 -2.37 -2.72 -7.74
N ARG A 39 -1.41 -3.35 -7.05
CA ARG A 39 -1.21 -4.80 -7.06
C ARG A 39 -2.26 -5.58 -6.26
N ALA A 40 -2.82 -4.96 -5.22
CA ALA A 40 -3.82 -5.58 -4.36
C ALA A 40 -5.25 -5.48 -4.91
N ARG A 41 -5.50 -4.54 -5.84
CA ARG A 41 -6.76 -4.46 -6.59
C ARG A 41 -6.88 -5.67 -7.52
N ALA A 42 -7.85 -6.54 -7.24
CA ALA A 42 -8.30 -7.58 -8.18
C ALA A 42 -8.96 -6.95 -9.42
#